data_AF-A0A267DGB9-F1
#
_entry.id   AF-A0A267DGB9-F1
#
_cell.length_a   1.000
_cell.length_b   1.000
_cell.length_c   1.000
_cell.angle_alpha   90.00
_cell.angle_beta   90.00
_cell.angle_gamma   90.00
#
_symmetry.space_group_name_H-M   'P 1'
#
loop_
_entity.id
_entity.type
_entity.pdbx_description
1 polymer ?
#
loop_
_entity_poly.entity_id
_entity_poly.type
_entity_poly.pdbx_seq_one_letter_code
_entity_poly.pdbx_strand_id
1 'polypeptide(L)'
;MAMMLGGNSLFPANANGNNSALYQNAQDFNQRAVSFMPGAQTPLMLPGGSGSGGPFNMGPLQHQLPPQPPSSGAGSVHSAGAGGSGSMGGGGNGPLTSGSSGGGSGFGGGGGGAGGSESGEPSPPSIIFQPPVRPGRGMEGRHIGLRANHFEIKLPKGFLHHYDVSIMPDKCPRRINREIVDIMVNSMHHQKYFFNQRPVFDGRKNLYTRDPLPFGTDRLELEVTLPGEGSKDRVFKVMMKYLGEVSLFALEEALEGRRQNIPAEAVNALDVVMRHLPSLQYTPVGRSFFQPPEMNDHPLGSGREVWFGFHQSVRPSHWKMMLNIDVSATAFYKAQTVCEFLCDVLEIQIRDLEEYNKKPLSDCNRVKFTKEIKGLKIEITHCGQMRRKYRVCNVTRRSASTQSFPLQMENGQTLECTVAKYFAERYKMKLRYPMLPCLQVGLENKHTYLPLEVCNIVSGQRCIKKLTDSQTSTMIKATARSAPDREREINNLVRKANFSHDSHLQTFGIQVQTRMADIGGRVLPAPKIQYGGRSKAQALPQQGSGTCAASSSLPASRSKCGPSPASLRSAQCARTR
;
A
#
# COMPACT_ATOMS: atom_id res chain seq x y z
N MET A 1 13.70 42.52 -13.98
CA MET A 1 13.89 43.99 -13.84
C MET A 1 12.60 44.54 -13.25
N ALA A 2 12.69 45.46 -12.26
CA ALA A 2 11.75 45.73 -11.16
C ALA A 2 11.86 44.64 -10.06
N MET A 3 12.67 44.73 -8.99
CA MET A 3 13.07 45.83 -8.07
C MET A 3 11.88 46.46 -7.33
N MET A 4 11.62 45.96 -6.11
CA MET A 4 11.33 46.80 -4.95
C MET A 4 12.05 46.20 -3.72
N LEU A 5 13.05 46.96 -3.27
CA LEU A 5 13.57 47.06 -1.89
C LEU A 5 12.46 47.73 -1.04
N GLY A 6 12.31 47.62 0.27
CA GLY A 6 13.07 47.07 1.38
C GLY A 6 12.29 47.43 2.66
N GLY A 7 12.60 46.80 3.80
CA GLY A 7 11.95 47.09 5.08
C GLY A 7 12.51 46.23 6.19
N ASN A 8 13.40 46.83 6.98
CA ASN A 8 14.26 46.23 8.00
C ASN A 8 13.54 45.73 9.26
N SER A 9 14.14 44.68 9.84
CA SER A 9 14.41 44.43 11.27
C SER A 9 13.29 44.55 12.31
N LEU A 10 13.11 43.48 13.09
CA LEU A 10 13.33 43.49 14.54
C LEU A 10 13.32 42.05 15.08
N PHE A 11 14.51 41.51 15.35
CA PHE A 11 14.70 40.46 16.36
C PHE A 11 14.67 41.13 17.75
N PRO A 12 14.30 40.37 18.78
CA PRO A 12 15.15 40.35 19.96
C PRO A 12 15.73 38.95 20.18
N ALA A 13 16.99 38.97 20.56
CA ALA A 13 17.72 37.82 21.06
C ALA A 13 17.38 37.55 22.53
N ASN A 14 17.56 36.28 22.90
CA ASN A 14 17.91 35.76 24.22
C ASN A 14 16.81 35.56 25.27
N ALA A 15 16.51 34.29 25.55
CA ALA A 15 16.32 33.78 26.91
C ALA A 15 16.63 32.28 26.96
N ASN A 16 17.73 31.94 27.64
CA ASN A 16 17.99 30.61 28.18
C ASN A 16 16.82 30.17 29.06
N GLY A 17 16.33 28.95 28.86
CA GLY A 17 15.32 28.34 29.71
C GLY A 17 15.29 26.83 29.49
N ASN A 18 15.84 26.10 30.46
CA ASN A 18 15.71 24.65 30.62
C ASN A 18 14.28 24.19 30.34
N ASN A 19 14.12 23.19 29.48
CA ASN A 19 12.91 22.36 29.45
C ASN A 19 13.30 20.88 29.34
N SER A 20 13.96 20.41 30.39
CA SER A 20 13.99 19.01 30.81
C SER A 20 12.61 18.64 31.37
N ALA A 21 11.61 18.46 30.49
CA ALA A 21 10.26 18.05 30.91
C ALA A 21 9.43 17.35 29.81
N LEU A 22 10.09 16.69 28.83
CA LEU A 22 9.40 15.89 27.80
C LEU A 22 10.04 14.50 27.56
N TYR A 23 10.86 14.03 28.50
CA TYR A 23 11.41 12.68 28.53
C TYR A 23 11.02 11.98 29.84
N GLN A 24 9.72 11.76 30.06
CA GLN A 24 9.27 10.89 31.16
C GLN A 24 7.96 10.12 30.92
N ASN A 25 7.32 10.21 29.74
CA ASN A 25 6.02 9.55 29.50
C ASN A 25 6.05 8.40 28.48
N ALA A 26 7.21 7.77 28.25
CA ALA A 26 7.33 6.60 27.38
C ALA A 26 7.93 5.36 28.07
N GLN A 27 8.07 5.37 29.39
CA GLN A 27 8.57 4.22 30.17
C GLN A 27 7.61 3.66 31.23
N ASP A 28 6.42 4.24 31.42
CA ASP A 28 5.52 3.86 32.51
C ASP A 28 4.40 2.87 32.16
N PHE A 29 4.46 2.20 31.01
CA PHE A 29 3.47 1.19 30.62
C PHE A 29 3.94 -0.27 30.82
N ASN A 30 5.15 -0.51 31.36
CA ASN A 30 5.73 -1.85 31.43
C ASN A 30 6.22 -2.30 32.82
N GLN A 31 5.77 -1.67 33.91
CA GLN A 31 6.16 -2.04 35.29
C GLN A 31 5.01 -2.16 36.31
N ARG A 32 3.82 -2.62 35.89
CA ARG A 32 2.78 -3.06 36.84
C ARG A 32 2.29 -4.46 36.52
N ALA A 33 3.13 -5.45 36.81
CA ALA A 33 2.70 -6.85 36.89
C ALA A 33 3.67 -7.74 37.70
N VAL A 34 4.22 -7.29 38.83
CA VAL A 34 4.80 -8.22 39.83
C VAL A 34 4.68 -7.61 41.22
N SER A 35 4.38 -8.46 42.21
CA SER A 35 4.24 -8.25 43.66
C SER A 35 2.84 -7.81 44.14
N PHE A 36 2.07 -8.78 44.64
CA PHE A 36 1.66 -8.85 46.07
C PHE A 36 0.87 -10.15 46.31
N MET A 37 1.44 -11.05 47.11
CA MET A 37 0.74 -12.06 47.92
C MET A 37 0.74 -11.52 49.37
N PRO A 38 -0.29 -11.80 50.19
CA PRO A 38 -0.20 -12.96 51.09
C PRO A 38 -1.52 -13.75 51.24
N GLY A 39 -1.41 -15.00 51.67
CA GLY A 39 -2.52 -15.94 51.84
C GLY A 39 -3.14 -15.99 53.23
N ALA A 40 -4.31 -16.64 53.33
CA ALA A 40 -4.77 -17.47 54.46
C ALA A 40 -6.07 -18.22 54.11
N GLN A 41 -6.02 -19.57 54.22
CA GLN A 41 -6.99 -20.51 54.82
C GLN A 41 -8.51 -20.48 54.48
N THR A 42 -8.95 -21.49 53.69
CA THR A 42 -10.04 -22.52 53.85
C THR A 42 -11.35 -22.23 54.66
N PRO A 43 -12.46 -23.03 54.51
CA PRO A 43 -12.94 -23.93 53.42
C PRO A 43 -14.50 -23.94 53.19
N LEU A 44 -14.98 -24.92 52.39
CA LEU A 44 -16.31 -25.60 52.40
C LEU A 44 -17.49 -25.04 51.56
N MET A 45 -17.88 -25.74 50.48
CA MET A 45 -18.94 -26.79 50.47
C MET A 45 -19.35 -27.19 49.03
N LEU A 46 -19.27 -28.50 48.77
CA LEU A 46 -20.05 -29.26 47.77
C LEU A 46 -21.50 -29.39 48.28
N PRO A 47 -22.54 -29.62 47.44
CA PRO A 47 -22.76 -30.84 46.64
C PRO A 47 -23.29 -30.54 45.22
N GLY A 48 -23.36 -31.44 44.24
CA GLY A 48 -23.31 -32.90 44.19
C GLY A 48 -24.31 -33.37 43.11
N GLY A 49 -23.99 -34.48 42.45
CA GLY A 49 -24.93 -35.30 41.64
C GLY A 49 -24.98 -34.94 40.16
N SER A 50 -24.37 -35.74 39.26
CA SER A 50 -24.91 -37.00 38.68
C SER A 50 -25.79 -36.71 37.46
N GLY A 51 -25.68 -37.35 36.30
CA GLY A 51 -24.89 -38.46 35.78
C GLY A 51 -25.05 -38.44 34.25
N SER A 52 -24.05 -38.91 33.51
CA SER A 52 -24.05 -40.22 32.84
C SER A 52 -24.66 -40.23 31.44
N GLY A 53 -23.85 -40.64 30.46
CA GLY A 53 -24.30 -41.31 29.24
C GLY A 53 -24.02 -40.57 27.93
N GLY A 54 -22.88 -40.84 27.29
CA GLY A 54 -22.78 -40.80 25.82
C GLY A 54 -23.43 -42.07 25.22
N PRO A 55 -23.07 -42.52 24.01
CA PRO A 55 -22.42 -41.85 22.87
C PRO A 55 -23.14 -42.19 21.52
N PHE A 56 -22.41 -42.11 20.39
CA PHE A 56 -22.74 -42.52 18.99
C PHE A 56 -23.39 -41.44 18.12
N ASN A 57 -22.73 -40.86 17.09
CA ASN A 57 -22.07 -41.39 15.89
C ASN A 57 -23.04 -42.01 14.87
N MET A 58 -23.16 -41.38 13.68
CA MET A 58 -23.37 -42.00 12.36
C MET A 58 -23.56 -40.91 11.28
N GLY A 59 -22.52 -40.69 10.47
CA GLY A 59 -22.53 -40.92 9.01
C GLY A 59 -23.44 -40.14 8.05
N PRO A 60 -23.08 -40.09 6.75
CA PRO A 60 -23.39 -38.99 5.84
C PRO A 60 -24.41 -39.34 4.76
N LEU A 61 -25.04 -38.33 4.13
CA LEU A 61 -25.73 -38.51 2.85
C LEU A 61 -25.48 -37.35 1.88
N GLN A 62 -25.32 -37.75 0.63
CA GLN A 62 -24.76 -37.03 -0.50
C GLN A 62 -25.85 -36.83 -1.57
N HIS A 63 -25.71 -35.74 -2.34
CA HIS A 63 -26.35 -35.45 -3.64
C HIS A 63 -27.87 -35.17 -3.71
N GLN A 64 -28.25 -33.99 -4.23
CA GLN A 64 -28.59 -33.77 -5.66
C GLN A 64 -29.07 -32.32 -5.89
N LEU A 65 -28.60 -31.69 -6.97
CA LEU A 65 -29.13 -30.46 -7.57
C LEU A 65 -29.96 -30.85 -8.81
N PRO A 66 -31.08 -30.17 -9.08
CA PRO A 66 -31.25 -29.52 -10.41
C PRO A 66 -32.15 -28.24 -10.34
N PRO A 67 -32.60 -27.62 -11.46
CA PRO A 67 -31.82 -26.92 -12.50
C PRO A 67 -32.31 -25.46 -12.73
N GLN A 68 -31.56 -24.66 -13.52
CA GLN A 68 -31.97 -23.34 -14.01
C GLN A 68 -32.87 -23.42 -15.27
N PRO A 69 -33.70 -22.39 -15.54
CA PRO A 69 -34.22 -22.08 -16.87
C PRO A 69 -33.72 -20.71 -17.44
N PRO A 70 -33.97 -20.42 -18.74
CA PRO A 70 -32.94 -19.95 -19.67
C PRO A 70 -33.00 -18.46 -20.08
N SER A 71 -32.01 -18.09 -20.88
CA SER A 71 -31.79 -16.80 -21.55
C SER A 71 -32.60 -16.57 -22.83
N SER A 72 -32.94 -15.31 -23.08
CA SER A 72 -33.29 -14.69 -24.37
C SER A 72 -33.02 -13.18 -24.19
N GLY A 73 -32.60 -12.33 -25.14
CA GLY A 73 -32.36 -12.42 -26.56
C GLY A 73 -32.56 -11.00 -27.14
N ALA A 74 -31.49 -10.40 -27.69
CA ALA A 74 -31.41 -9.33 -28.70
C ALA A 74 -32.18 -7.98 -28.57
N GLY A 75 -31.45 -6.89 -28.88
CA GLY A 75 -32.00 -5.58 -29.26
C GLY A 75 -30.89 -4.54 -29.54
N SER A 76 -30.71 -4.19 -30.83
CA SER A 76 -29.71 -3.26 -31.37
C SER A 76 -30.41 -2.07 -32.04
N VAL A 77 -29.88 -0.84 -31.89
CA VAL A 77 -29.84 0.29 -32.86
C VAL A 77 -29.03 1.47 -32.25
N HIS A 78 -27.88 1.88 -32.83
CA HIS A 78 -27.61 3.03 -33.74
C HIS A 78 -27.88 4.44 -33.12
N SER A 79 -27.07 5.51 -33.24
CA SER A 79 -25.88 5.89 -34.05
C SER A 79 -25.29 7.25 -33.56
N ALA A 80 -24.00 7.49 -33.88
CA ALA A 80 -23.29 8.76 -34.21
C ALA A 80 -23.28 9.96 -33.20
N GLY A 81 -22.24 10.80 -33.06
CA GLY A 81 -20.96 11.00 -33.76
C GLY A 81 -20.39 12.40 -33.40
N ALA A 82 -19.09 12.60 -33.67
CA ALA A 82 -18.28 13.84 -33.58
C ALA A 82 -17.89 14.36 -32.17
N GLY A 83 -16.68 14.86 -31.89
CA GLY A 83 -15.48 15.08 -32.69
C GLY A 83 -14.57 16.10 -31.97
N GLY A 84 -13.25 15.86 -31.98
CA GLY A 84 -12.21 16.90 -31.90
C GLY A 84 -11.80 17.46 -30.52
N SER A 85 -10.57 17.16 -30.10
CA SER A 85 -9.45 18.12 -29.97
C SER A 85 -8.42 17.62 -28.94
N GLY A 86 -7.16 17.54 -29.38
CA GLY A 86 -6.04 17.02 -28.59
C GLY A 86 -5.40 18.08 -27.71
N SER A 87 -4.78 17.63 -26.62
CA SER A 87 -3.65 18.33 -26.02
C SER A 87 -2.73 17.36 -25.29
N MET A 88 -1.44 17.63 -25.44
CA MET A 88 -0.28 16.83 -25.04
C MET A 88 -0.07 16.82 -23.53
N GLY A 89 0.49 15.75 -22.99
CA GLY A 89 1.17 15.80 -21.69
C GLY A 89 1.35 14.47 -20.97
N GLY A 90 2.61 14.06 -20.81
CA GLY A 90 3.05 13.27 -19.64
C GLY A 90 3.18 11.77 -19.84
N GLY A 91 4.30 11.32 -20.40
CA GLY A 91 4.71 9.92 -20.40
C GLY A 91 4.94 9.40 -18.99
N GLY A 92 4.06 8.52 -18.53
CA GLY A 92 4.23 7.72 -17.33
C GLY A 92 5.00 6.45 -17.65
N ASN A 93 6.21 6.32 -17.13
CA ASN A 93 6.93 5.05 -17.09
C ASN A 93 6.19 4.07 -16.17
N GLY A 94 5.47 3.12 -16.77
CA GLY A 94 5.01 1.92 -16.08
C GLY A 94 6.19 0.98 -15.81
N PRO A 95 6.29 0.36 -14.62
CA PRO A 95 7.25 -0.72 -14.42
C PRO A 95 6.78 -1.96 -15.18
N LEU A 96 7.62 -2.45 -16.08
CA LEU A 96 7.54 -3.78 -16.68
C LEU A 96 7.49 -4.82 -15.56
N THR A 97 6.34 -5.45 -15.38
CA THR A 97 6.19 -6.65 -14.56
C THR A 97 6.54 -7.84 -15.43
N SER A 98 7.75 -8.37 -15.26
CA SER A 98 8.10 -9.72 -15.71
C SER A 98 7.17 -10.70 -15.00
N GLY A 99 6.36 -11.42 -15.80
CA GLY A 99 5.50 -12.48 -15.31
C GLY A 99 6.32 -13.57 -14.64
N SER A 100 6.10 -13.76 -13.35
CA SER A 100 6.55 -14.95 -12.64
C SER A 100 5.46 -16.02 -12.85
N SER A 101 5.68 -16.87 -13.85
CA SER A 101 4.91 -18.09 -14.04
C SER A 101 5.22 -19.04 -12.88
N GLY A 102 4.27 -19.20 -11.98
CA GLY A 102 4.33 -20.16 -10.88
C GLY A 102 4.27 -21.59 -11.43
N GLY A 103 5.38 -22.30 -11.34
CA GLY A 103 5.40 -23.77 -11.40
C GLY A 103 4.85 -24.31 -10.08
N GLY A 104 3.67 -24.93 -10.14
CA GLY A 104 3.14 -25.72 -9.04
C GLY A 104 3.76 -27.10 -9.06
N SER A 105 4.69 -27.38 -8.14
CA SER A 105 5.17 -28.73 -7.86
C SER A 105 4.25 -29.39 -6.85
N GLY A 106 3.28 -30.17 -7.35
CA GLY A 106 2.54 -31.15 -6.57
C GLY A 106 3.33 -32.45 -6.51
N PHE A 107 3.76 -32.84 -5.31
CA PHE A 107 4.28 -34.17 -5.02
C PHE A 107 3.14 -35.07 -4.55
N GLY A 108 2.91 -36.15 -5.28
CA GLY A 108 2.20 -37.35 -4.84
C GLY A 108 2.85 -38.56 -5.49
N GLY A 109 3.47 -39.45 -4.70
CA GLY A 109 3.87 -40.79 -5.14
C GLY A 109 2.62 -41.61 -5.51
N GLY A 110 2.62 -42.51 -6.51
CA GLY A 110 3.49 -43.68 -6.71
C GLY A 110 2.62 -44.92 -6.42
N GLY A 111 2.45 -45.94 -7.27
CA GLY A 111 2.96 -46.24 -8.60
C GLY A 111 2.16 -47.38 -9.25
N GLY A 112 2.65 -47.91 -10.37
CA GLY A 112 2.11 -49.08 -11.08
C GLY A 112 2.19 -48.88 -12.59
N GLY A 113 3.21 -49.49 -13.23
CA GLY A 113 3.65 -49.15 -14.58
C GLY A 113 2.99 -49.86 -15.75
N ALA A 114 3.34 -49.42 -16.96
CA ALA A 114 3.56 -50.20 -18.18
C ALA A 114 4.06 -49.22 -19.28
N GLY A 115 4.94 -49.71 -20.15
CA GLY A 115 5.78 -48.89 -21.03
C GLY A 115 5.09 -48.17 -22.19
N GLY A 116 5.82 -47.18 -22.72
CA GLY A 116 5.54 -46.46 -23.95
C GLY A 116 6.66 -45.47 -24.23
N SER A 117 7.57 -45.82 -25.13
CA SER A 117 8.66 -44.99 -25.62
C SER A 117 8.12 -43.91 -26.57
N GLU A 118 8.10 -42.65 -26.13
CA GLU A 118 7.91 -41.49 -27.00
C GLU A 118 9.17 -40.62 -26.99
N SER A 119 9.79 -40.49 -28.15
CA SER A 119 10.86 -39.55 -28.46
C SER A 119 10.32 -38.12 -28.47
N GLY A 120 10.51 -37.39 -27.38
CA GLY A 120 10.25 -35.95 -27.32
C GLY A 120 11.34 -35.15 -28.04
N GLU A 121 10.95 -34.37 -29.05
CA GLU A 121 11.83 -33.38 -29.68
C GLU A 121 12.36 -32.37 -28.63
N PRO A 122 13.66 -32.00 -28.68
CA PRO A 122 14.19 -30.97 -27.80
C PRO A 122 13.57 -29.62 -28.15
N SER A 123 12.89 -29.01 -27.17
CA SER A 123 12.40 -27.63 -27.26
C SER A 123 13.52 -26.69 -27.72
N PRO A 124 13.26 -25.73 -28.63
CA PRO A 124 14.31 -24.86 -29.16
C PRO A 124 14.99 -24.09 -28.02
N PRO A 125 16.32 -23.88 -28.08
CA PRO A 125 17.05 -23.21 -27.01
C PRO A 125 16.47 -21.81 -26.80
N SER A 126 16.02 -21.54 -25.59
CA SER A 126 15.55 -20.22 -25.20
C SER A 126 16.74 -19.26 -25.27
N ILE A 127 16.65 -18.25 -26.14
CA ILE A 127 17.67 -17.19 -26.21
C ILE A 127 17.56 -16.35 -24.94
N ILE A 128 18.52 -16.52 -24.03
CA ILE A 128 18.60 -15.73 -22.81
C ILE A 128 19.34 -14.43 -23.15
N PHE A 129 18.59 -13.33 -23.27
CA PHE A 129 19.16 -12.00 -23.44
C PHE A 129 19.76 -11.51 -22.12
N GLN A 130 21.09 -11.41 -22.07
CA GLN A 130 21.80 -10.78 -20.96
C GLN A 130 22.08 -9.30 -21.27
N PRO A 131 21.83 -8.38 -20.32
CA PRO A 131 22.23 -6.99 -20.49
C PRO A 131 23.75 -6.88 -20.70
N PRO A 132 24.22 -5.98 -21.57
CA PRO A 132 25.65 -5.81 -21.81
C PRO A 132 26.36 -5.26 -20.57
N VAL A 133 27.60 -5.70 -20.37
CA VAL A 133 28.49 -5.15 -19.34
C VAL A 133 28.80 -3.69 -19.68
N ARG A 134 28.95 -2.85 -18.65
CA ARG A 134 29.36 -1.45 -18.83
C ARG A 134 30.74 -1.40 -19.52
N PRO A 135 30.86 -0.78 -20.71
CA PRO A 135 32.12 -0.79 -21.48
C PRO A 135 33.21 0.11 -20.86
N GLY A 136 32.83 1.04 -20.00
CA GLY A 136 33.77 1.96 -19.34
C GLY A 136 33.05 3.10 -18.63
N ARG A 137 33.83 4.02 -18.06
CA ARG A 137 33.33 5.29 -17.49
C ARG A 137 33.57 6.41 -18.51
N GLY A 138 32.57 7.26 -18.72
CA GLY A 138 32.75 8.41 -19.62
C GLY A 138 33.73 9.44 -19.05
N MET A 139 34.45 10.13 -19.92
CA MET A 139 35.48 11.11 -19.55
C MET A 139 35.13 12.56 -19.97
N GLU A 140 34.20 12.75 -20.91
CA GLU A 140 33.85 14.07 -21.42
C GLU A 140 33.03 14.93 -20.43
N GLY A 141 33.16 16.25 -20.55
CA GLY A 141 32.38 17.23 -19.78
C GLY A 141 33.10 17.76 -18.54
N ARG A 142 32.63 18.89 -18.04
CA ARG A 142 33.20 19.56 -16.85
C ARG A 142 32.81 18.81 -15.58
N HIS A 143 33.76 18.56 -14.69
CA HIS A 143 33.50 17.91 -13.40
C HIS A 143 32.61 18.76 -12.47
N ILE A 144 31.75 18.08 -11.70
CA ILE A 144 30.89 18.69 -10.69
C ILE A 144 30.71 17.73 -9.50
N GLY A 145 30.81 18.25 -8.27
CA GLY A 145 30.48 17.47 -7.07
C GLY A 145 28.97 17.42 -6.85
N LEU A 146 28.43 16.24 -6.56
CA LEU A 146 27.00 16.01 -6.34
C LEU A 146 26.79 15.24 -5.04
N ARG A 147 25.61 15.40 -4.46
CA ARG A 147 25.11 14.55 -3.38
C ARG A 147 23.91 13.79 -3.88
N ALA A 148 23.92 12.48 -3.67
CA ALA A 148 22.77 11.63 -3.94
C ALA A 148 22.08 11.27 -2.64
N ASN A 149 20.76 11.20 -2.68
CA ASN A 149 19.89 10.71 -1.61
C ASN A 149 20.01 9.18 -1.37
N HIS A 150 21.22 8.66 -1.52
CA HIS A 150 21.62 7.29 -1.30
C HIS A 150 22.53 7.25 -0.07
N PHE A 151 22.21 6.36 0.84
CA PHE A 151 22.84 6.20 2.14
C PHE A 151 23.50 4.83 2.19
N GLU A 152 24.79 4.77 2.51
CA GLU A 152 25.53 3.51 2.52
C GLU A 152 24.98 2.56 3.58
N ILE A 153 24.76 1.30 3.19
CA ILE A 153 24.44 0.20 4.09
C ILE A 153 25.70 -0.64 4.30
N LYS A 154 26.14 -0.76 5.54
CA LYS A 154 27.17 -1.70 5.97
C LYS A 154 26.50 -3.03 6.32
N LEU A 155 26.90 -4.08 5.61
CA LEU A 155 26.38 -5.42 5.79
C LEU A 155 27.23 -6.20 6.80
N PRO A 156 26.61 -7.10 7.60
CA PRO A 156 27.36 -8.09 8.35
C PRO A 156 27.91 -9.17 7.41
N LYS A 157 28.85 -9.97 7.92
CA LYS A 157 29.27 -11.21 7.26
C LYS A 157 28.29 -12.36 7.57
N GLY A 158 28.38 -13.42 6.76
CA GLY A 158 27.66 -14.68 6.99
C GLY A 158 26.37 -14.81 6.16
N PHE A 159 25.38 -15.46 6.75
CA PHE A 159 24.14 -15.86 6.11
C PHE A 159 22.93 -15.24 6.83
N LEU A 160 21.80 -15.22 6.15
CA LEU A 160 20.47 -15.06 6.75
C LEU A 160 19.69 -16.35 6.53
N HIS A 161 18.76 -16.65 7.43
CA HIS A 161 17.95 -17.87 7.34
C HIS A 161 16.55 -17.52 6.84
N HIS A 162 16.11 -18.16 5.76
CA HIS A 162 14.83 -17.88 5.09
C HIS A 162 13.81 -18.97 5.41
N TYR A 163 12.60 -18.53 5.77
CA TYR A 163 11.47 -19.36 6.08
C TYR A 163 10.25 -18.97 5.23
N ASP A 164 9.53 -19.97 4.75
CA ASP A 164 8.17 -19.83 4.21
C ASP A 164 7.17 -19.78 5.36
N VAL A 165 6.27 -18.81 5.33
CA VAL A 165 5.20 -18.63 6.31
C VAL A 165 3.85 -18.75 5.60
N SER A 166 2.99 -19.60 6.13
CA SER A 166 1.61 -19.76 5.68
C SER A 166 0.66 -19.47 6.84
N ILE A 167 -0.28 -18.55 6.62
CA ILE A 167 -1.26 -18.12 7.63
C ILE A 167 -2.64 -18.55 7.15
N MET A 168 -3.38 -19.27 7.98
CA MET A 168 -4.79 -19.62 7.74
C MET A 168 -5.71 -18.92 8.74
N PRO A 169 -6.79 -18.26 8.28
CA PRO A 169 -7.21 -18.08 6.88
C PRO A 169 -6.27 -17.17 6.05
N ASP A 170 -6.16 -17.45 4.75
CA ASP A 170 -5.14 -16.91 3.82
C ASP A 170 -5.48 -15.55 3.18
N LYS A 171 -6.73 -15.10 3.32
CA LYS A 171 -7.24 -13.84 2.71
C LYS A 171 -7.08 -12.61 3.59
N CYS A 172 -6.16 -12.63 4.54
CA CYS A 172 -5.92 -11.48 5.40
C CYS A 172 -5.08 -10.38 4.71
N PRO A 173 -5.38 -9.09 4.97
CA PRO A 173 -4.52 -7.99 4.53
C PRO A 173 -3.11 -8.13 5.09
N ARG A 174 -2.09 -7.70 4.32
CA ARG A 174 -0.67 -7.74 4.74
C ARG A 174 -0.41 -7.13 6.12
N ARG A 175 -1.12 -6.06 6.50
CA ARG A 175 -1.00 -5.44 7.84
C ARG A 175 -1.41 -6.41 8.95
N ILE A 176 -2.52 -7.13 8.75
CA ILE A 176 -3.00 -8.14 9.70
C ILE A 176 -2.02 -9.32 9.75
N ASN A 177 -1.46 -9.75 8.62
CA ASN A 177 -0.45 -10.81 8.61
C ASN A 177 0.81 -10.42 9.40
N ARG A 178 1.23 -9.14 9.33
CA ARG A 178 2.34 -8.62 10.13
C ARG A 178 2.01 -8.61 11.62
N GLU A 179 0.81 -8.18 11.99
CA GLU A 179 0.32 -8.22 13.37
C GLU A 179 0.24 -9.65 13.93
N ILE A 180 -0.23 -10.61 13.14
CA ILE A 180 -0.23 -12.04 13.48
C ILE A 180 1.20 -12.51 13.80
N VAL A 181 2.16 -12.24 12.93
CA VAL A 181 3.55 -12.66 13.13
C VAL A 181 4.20 -11.92 14.30
N ASP A 182 3.89 -10.64 14.51
CA ASP A 182 4.41 -9.87 15.63
C ASP A 182 3.91 -10.43 16.98
N ILE A 183 2.61 -10.71 17.10
CA ILE A 183 2.03 -11.38 18.28
C ILE A 183 2.64 -12.77 18.46
N MET A 184 2.82 -13.53 17.36
CA MET A 184 3.43 -14.86 17.40
C MET A 184 4.83 -14.83 18.01
N VAL A 185 5.67 -13.90 17.54
CA VAL A 185 7.07 -13.75 17.97
C VAL A 185 7.16 -13.23 19.40
N ASN A 186 6.29 -12.29 19.80
CA ASN A 186 6.33 -11.67 21.12
C ASN A 186 5.59 -12.47 22.20
N SER A 187 4.80 -13.48 21.84
CA SER A 187 4.08 -14.33 22.78
C SER A 187 5.02 -15.19 23.63
N MET A 188 4.87 -15.13 24.95
CA MET A 188 5.65 -15.93 25.91
C MET A 188 5.52 -17.44 25.65
N HIS A 189 4.38 -17.90 25.14
CA HIS A 189 4.15 -19.31 24.83
C HIS A 189 5.01 -19.82 23.65
N HIS A 190 5.44 -18.92 22.77
CA HIS A 190 6.21 -19.27 21.58
C HIS A 190 7.70 -18.92 21.69
N GLN A 191 8.14 -18.28 22.78
CA GLN A 191 9.55 -17.87 22.92
C GLN A 191 10.54 -19.02 22.82
N LYS A 192 10.16 -20.25 23.20
CA LYS A 192 10.98 -21.45 22.99
C LYS A 192 11.33 -21.73 21.53
N TYR A 193 10.60 -21.17 20.57
CA TYR A 193 10.86 -21.31 19.13
C TYR A 193 11.61 -20.12 18.54
N PHE A 194 11.68 -18.98 19.24
CA PHE A 194 12.32 -17.78 18.72
C PHE A 194 13.59 -17.41 19.49
N PHE A 195 13.79 -17.89 20.73
CA PHE A 195 14.99 -17.65 21.55
C PHE A 195 15.38 -16.15 21.60
N ASN A 196 14.41 -15.26 21.78
CA ASN A 196 14.59 -13.80 21.73
C ASN A 196 15.15 -13.24 20.40
N GLN A 197 15.21 -14.05 19.34
CA GLN A 197 15.49 -13.54 18.01
C GLN A 197 14.35 -12.62 17.56
N ARG A 198 14.68 -11.71 16.63
CA ARG A 198 13.75 -10.74 16.07
C ARG A 198 13.54 -10.98 14.57
N PRO A 199 12.75 -11.99 14.18
CA PRO A 199 12.45 -12.24 12.78
C PRO A 199 11.89 -11.01 12.08
N VAL A 200 12.21 -10.86 10.80
CA VAL A 200 11.58 -9.87 9.93
C VAL A 200 10.71 -10.56 8.90
N PHE A 201 9.54 -9.99 8.65
CA PHE A 201 8.53 -10.58 7.78
C PHE A 201 8.08 -9.61 6.69
N ASP A 202 7.80 -10.11 5.48
CA ASP A 202 7.35 -9.33 4.33
C ASP A 202 5.82 -9.06 4.33
N GLY A 203 5.08 -9.64 5.27
CA GLY A 203 3.62 -9.53 5.36
C GLY A 203 2.86 -10.52 4.48
N ARG A 204 3.57 -11.46 3.84
CA ARG A 204 2.99 -12.51 3.00
C ARG A 204 3.52 -13.88 3.40
N LYS A 205 4.73 -14.24 2.95
CA LYS A 205 5.28 -15.59 3.05
C LYS A 205 6.75 -15.63 3.44
N ASN A 206 7.48 -14.53 3.31
CA ASN A 206 8.93 -14.56 3.51
C ASN A 206 9.26 -14.00 4.89
N LEU A 207 9.82 -14.86 5.73
CA LEU A 207 10.36 -14.52 7.03
C LEU A 207 11.87 -14.79 7.05
N TYR A 208 12.63 -13.86 7.61
CA TYR A 208 14.08 -13.98 7.72
C TYR A 208 14.52 -13.83 9.18
N THR A 209 15.55 -14.58 9.56
CA THR A 209 16.22 -14.46 10.86
C THR A 209 17.73 -14.34 10.67
N ARG A 210 18.40 -13.86 11.72
CA ARG A 210 19.86 -13.77 11.75
C ARG A 210 20.50 -15.13 12.01
N ASP A 211 19.95 -15.87 12.97
CA ASP A 211 20.42 -17.19 13.39
C ASP A 211 19.31 -18.22 13.09
N PRO A 212 19.64 -19.52 12.92
CA PRO A 212 18.64 -20.52 12.61
C PRO A 212 17.68 -20.71 13.79
N LEU A 213 16.39 -20.84 13.48
CA LEU A 213 15.35 -21.19 14.44
C LEU A 213 15.50 -22.68 14.86
N PRO A 214 15.18 -23.02 16.13
CA PRO A 214 15.51 -24.29 16.80
C PRO A 214 14.65 -25.50 16.39
N PHE A 215 13.87 -25.39 15.31
CA PHE A 215 13.03 -26.48 14.80
C PHE A 215 13.59 -27.15 13.53
N GLY A 216 14.82 -26.78 13.13
CA GLY A 216 15.51 -27.40 12.00
C GLY A 216 14.77 -27.22 10.68
N THR A 217 14.67 -28.30 9.91
CA THR A 217 13.98 -28.35 8.60
C THR A 217 12.52 -28.74 8.70
N ASP A 218 12.05 -29.12 9.88
CA ASP A 218 10.68 -29.57 10.09
C ASP A 218 9.68 -28.42 9.96
N ARG A 219 8.43 -28.78 9.70
CA ARG A 219 7.34 -27.81 9.66
C ARG A 219 6.89 -27.51 11.09
N LEU A 220 6.94 -26.25 11.48
CA LEU A 220 6.40 -25.77 12.75
C LEU A 220 4.99 -25.20 12.52
N GLU A 221 3.99 -25.66 13.29
CA GLU A 221 2.63 -25.10 13.31
C GLU A 221 2.38 -24.46 14.68
N LEU A 222 1.94 -23.21 14.67
CA LEU A 222 1.60 -22.41 15.85
C LEU A 222 0.20 -21.83 15.70
N GLU A 223 -0.50 -21.67 16.82
CA GLU A 223 -1.79 -20.98 16.85
C GLU A 223 -1.63 -19.58 17.46
N VAL A 224 -2.18 -18.57 16.79
CA VAL A 224 -2.09 -17.18 17.20
C VAL A 224 -3.48 -16.59 17.29
N THR A 225 -3.80 -16.04 18.46
CA THR A 225 -5.11 -15.44 18.72
C THR A 225 -4.99 -13.92 18.62
N LEU A 226 -5.77 -13.32 17.72
CA LEU A 226 -5.95 -11.86 17.70
C LEU A 226 -7.22 -11.50 18.48
N PRO A 227 -7.13 -10.51 19.39
CA PRO A 227 -8.32 -10.00 20.06
C PRO A 227 -9.29 -9.46 19.01
N GLY A 228 -10.56 -9.88 19.10
CA GLY A 228 -11.61 -9.29 18.28
C GLY A 228 -11.98 -7.92 18.83
N GLU A 229 -11.95 -6.85 18.02
CA GLU A 229 -12.52 -5.53 18.38
C GLU A 229 -14.04 -5.67 18.62
N GLY A 230 -14.46 -6.17 19.80
CA GLY A 230 -15.86 -6.42 20.18
C GLY A 230 -16.51 -7.68 19.56
N SER A 231 -15.73 -8.59 18.97
CA SER A 231 -16.19 -9.89 18.47
C SER A 231 -15.43 -11.04 19.15
N LYS A 232 -15.87 -12.29 18.94
CA LYS A 232 -15.06 -13.47 19.30
C LYS A 232 -13.63 -13.33 18.78
N ASP A 233 -12.68 -13.77 19.59
CA ASP A 233 -11.28 -13.83 19.23
C ASP A 233 -11.07 -14.61 17.93
N ARG A 234 -10.11 -14.16 17.13
CA ARG A 234 -9.79 -14.78 15.85
C ARG A 234 -8.53 -15.61 16.01
N VAL A 235 -8.68 -16.92 15.91
CA VAL A 235 -7.57 -17.86 15.94
C VAL A 235 -7.04 -18.04 14.51
N PHE A 236 -5.73 -17.93 14.36
CA PHE A 236 -4.99 -18.12 13.12
C PHE A 236 -4.02 -19.28 13.29
N LYS A 237 -3.95 -20.15 12.28
CA LYS A 237 -2.92 -21.19 12.20
C LYS A 237 -1.76 -20.67 11.37
N VAL A 238 -0.58 -20.57 11.97
CA VAL A 238 0.63 -20.10 11.33
C VAL A 238 1.58 -21.27 11.18
N MET A 239 1.98 -21.57 9.95
CA MET A 239 2.91 -22.65 9.65
C MET A 239 4.19 -22.06 9.09
N MET A 240 5.33 -22.50 9.61
CA MET A 240 6.66 -22.06 9.17
C MET A 240 7.47 -23.25 8.67
N LYS A 241 8.20 -23.06 7.57
CA LYS A 241 9.09 -24.07 6.98
C LYS A 241 10.40 -23.43 6.57
N TYR A 242 11.53 -24.04 6.94
CA TYR A 242 12.84 -23.58 6.50
C TYR A 242 13.01 -23.78 4.99
N LEU A 243 13.51 -22.75 4.30
CA LEU A 243 13.79 -22.78 2.86
C LEU A 243 15.29 -22.85 2.55
N GLY A 244 16.12 -22.20 3.35
CA GLY A 244 17.57 -22.23 3.17
C GLY A 244 18.28 -20.98 3.65
N GLU A 245 19.55 -20.90 3.29
CA GLU A 245 20.44 -19.80 3.65
C GLU A 245 20.58 -18.79 2.51
N VAL A 246 20.54 -17.51 2.87
CA VAL A 246 20.79 -16.39 1.96
C VAL A 246 22.19 -15.85 2.24
N SER A 247 23.12 -16.11 1.32
CA SER A 247 24.52 -15.71 1.49
C SER A 247 24.74 -14.21 1.29
N LEU A 248 25.13 -13.50 2.35
CA LEU A 248 25.55 -12.09 2.25
C LEU A 248 26.98 -11.97 1.70
N PHE A 249 27.80 -13.00 1.86
CA PHE A 249 29.12 -13.08 1.24
C PHE A 249 29.02 -13.08 -0.29
N ALA A 250 28.13 -13.90 -0.87
CA ALA A 250 27.90 -13.91 -2.31
C ALA A 250 27.44 -12.53 -2.84
N LEU A 251 26.69 -11.78 -2.03
CA LEU A 251 26.28 -10.43 -2.37
C LEU A 251 27.48 -9.47 -2.35
N GLU A 252 28.34 -9.54 -1.34
CA GLU A 252 29.57 -8.74 -1.25
C GLU A 252 30.50 -9.00 -2.45
N GLU A 253 30.74 -10.27 -2.80
CA GLU A 253 31.52 -10.64 -3.99
C GLU A 253 30.93 -10.07 -5.29
N ALA A 254 29.60 -10.05 -5.42
CA ALA A 254 28.94 -9.49 -6.58
C ALA A 254 29.08 -7.95 -6.64
N LEU A 255 29.02 -7.27 -5.50
CA LEU A 255 29.21 -5.81 -5.42
C LEU A 255 30.65 -5.41 -5.77
N GLU A 256 31.63 -6.23 -5.41
CA GLU A 256 33.05 -6.03 -5.76
C GLU A 256 33.38 -6.48 -7.19
N GLY A 257 32.40 -6.99 -7.94
CA GLY A 257 32.56 -7.41 -9.33
C GLY A 257 33.25 -8.77 -9.50
N ARG A 258 33.44 -9.54 -8.42
CA ARG A 258 33.94 -10.93 -8.47
C ARG A 258 32.89 -11.92 -8.96
N ARG A 259 31.60 -11.56 -8.87
CA ARG A 259 30.48 -12.30 -9.48
C ARG A 259 29.77 -11.42 -10.50
N GLN A 260 29.33 -12.02 -11.61
CA GLN A 260 28.61 -11.29 -12.66
C GLN A 260 27.17 -10.94 -12.26
N ASN A 261 26.48 -11.84 -11.54
CA ASN A 261 25.09 -11.69 -11.18
C ASN A 261 24.94 -11.27 -9.71
N ILE A 262 24.09 -10.29 -9.46
CA ILE A 262 23.73 -9.85 -8.11
C ILE A 262 22.68 -10.84 -7.54
N PRO A 263 22.93 -11.48 -6.39
CA PRO A 263 21.97 -12.40 -5.77
C PRO A 263 20.67 -11.70 -5.40
N ALA A 264 19.61 -11.92 -6.18
CA ALA A 264 18.32 -11.25 -6.00
C ALA A 264 17.67 -11.58 -4.64
N GLU A 265 17.86 -12.80 -4.14
CA GLU A 265 17.37 -13.25 -2.84
C GLU A 265 17.99 -12.46 -1.69
N ALA A 266 19.29 -12.18 -1.74
CA ALA A 266 19.97 -11.35 -0.75
C ALA A 266 19.47 -9.91 -0.78
N VAL A 267 19.29 -9.33 -1.96
CA VAL A 267 18.72 -7.97 -2.10
C VAL A 267 17.28 -7.92 -1.56
N ASN A 268 16.47 -8.93 -1.83
CA ASN A 268 15.09 -9.02 -1.33
C ASN A 268 15.06 -9.19 0.20
N ALA A 269 15.91 -10.05 0.77
CA ALA A 269 16.02 -10.22 2.21
C ALA A 269 16.38 -8.89 2.90
N LEU A 270 17.36 -8.16 2.35
CA LEU A 270 17.73 -6.83 2.85
C LEU A 270 16.59 -5.79 2.71
N ASP A 271 15.83 -5.81 1.60
CA ASP A 271 14.64 -4.95 1.47
C ASP A 271 13.61 -5.27 2.55
N VAL A 272 13.39 -6.54 2.87
CA VAL A 272 12.45 -6.95 3.92
C VAL A 272 12.94 -6.52 5.30
N VAL A 273 14.22 -6.73 5.62
CA VAL A 273 14.83 -6.28 6.89
C VAL A 273 14.65 -4.77 7.07
N MET A 274 15.10 -3.99 6.08
CA MET A 274 15.04 -2.53 6.15
C MET A 274 13.62 -1.98 6.25
N ARG A 275 12.62 -2.72 5.76
CA ARG A 275 11.22 -2.27 5.70
C ARG A 275 10.36 -2.83 6.83
N HIS A 276 10.88 -3.70 7.67
CA HIS A 276 10.07 -4.39 8.67
C HIS A 276 9.42 -3.43 9.65
N LEU A 277 10.22 -2.65 10.38
CA LEU A 277 9.74 -1.70 11.38
C LEU A 277 8.88 -0.58 10.76
N PRO A 278 9.28 0.09 9.66
CA PRO A 278 8.42 1.08 9.01
C PRO A 278 7.07 0.53 8.54
N SER A 279 7.00 -0.76 8.17
CA SER A 279 5.73 -1.39 7.77
C SER A 279 4.77 -1.65 8.93
N LEU A 280 5.26 -1.63 10.17
CA LEU A 280 4.45 -1.74 11.39
C LEU A 280 4.00 -0.36 11.88
N GLN A 281 4.87 0.65 11.77
CA GLN A 281 4.62 2.00 12.30
C GLN A 281 3.82 2.90 11.33
N TYR A 282 4.05 2.79 10.02
CA TYR A 282 3.47 3.67 9.01
C TYR A 282 2.46 2.94 8.12
N THR A 283 1.77 3.69 7.26
CA THR A 283 0.91 3.12 6.21
C THR A 283 1.72 2.86 4.94
N PRO A 284 1.99 1.58 4.59
CA PRO A 284 2.78 1.25 3.40
C PRO A 284 1.95 1.40 2.12
N VAL A 285 2.50 2.11 1.13
CA VAL A 285 1.96 2.22 -0.24
C VAL A 285 3.11 1.99 -1.23
N GLY A 286 3.11 0.84 -1.89
CA GLY A 286 4.18 0.47 -2.81
C GLY A 286 5.52 0.32 -2.08
N ARG A 287 6.48 1.20 -2.38
CA ARG A 287 7.80 1.30 -1.71
C ARG A 287 7.91 2.53 -0.80
N SER A 288 6.80 3.21 -0.54
CA SER A 288 6.76 4.38 0.33
C SER A 288 5.93 4.12 1.59
N PHE A 289 6.18 4.91 2.62
CA PHE A 289 5.53 4.86 3.92
C PHE A 289 4.96 6.23 4.24
N PHE A 290 3.70 6.28 4.67
CA PHE A 290 2.95 7.51 4.90
C PHE A 290 2.36 7.54 6.31
N GLN A 291 2.24 8.75 6.86
CA GLN A 291 1.60 9.00 8.14
C GLN A 291 0.49 10.04 7.99
N PRO A 292 -0.56 9.97 8.84
CA PRO A 292 -1.52 11.06 8.93
C PRO A 292 -0.79 12.35 9.32
N PRO A 293 -1.24 13.50 8.80
CA PRO A 293 -0.70 14.78 9.23
C PRO A 293 -1.04 15.02 10.71
N GLU A 294 -0.14 15.67 11.45
CA GLU A 294 -0.32 15.95 12.89
C GLU A 294 -1.48 16.93 13.15
N MET A 295 -1.76 17.81 12.17
CA MET A 295 -2.90 18.72 12.14
C MET A 295 -3.60 18.66 10.78
N ASN A 296 -4.78 19.28 10.66
CA ASN A 296 -5.58 19.33 9.43
C ASN A 296 -4.97 20.32 8.40
N ASP A 297 -3.65 20.26 8.20
CA ASP A 297 -2.84 21.31 7.57
C ASP A 297 -2.91 21.31 6.04
N HIS A 298 -3.35 20.20 5.45
CA HIS A 298 -3.30 19.99 4.00
C HIS A 298 -4.58 19.39 3.41
N PRO A 299 -5.75 20.02 3.61
CA PRO A 299 -6.98 19.56 3.00
C PRO A 299 -6.92 19.74 1.48
N LEU A 300 -7.39 18.73 0.74
CA LEU A 300 -7.60 18.81 -0.70
C LEU A 300 -9.06 19.14 -1.06
N GLY A 301 -9.98 19.04 -0.09
CA GLY A 301 -11.42 19.13 -0.30
C GLY A 301 -12.04 17.79 -0.69
N SER A 302 -13.38 17.70 -0.69
CA SER A 302 -14.13 16.45 -0.95
C SER A 302 -13.69 15.27 -0.07
N GLY A 303 -13.38 15.54 1.20
CA GLY A 303 -12.98 14.54 2.18
C GLY A 303 -11.61 13.94 1.94
N ARG A 304 -10.74 14.64 1.22
CA ARG A 304 -9.36 14.22 0.91
C ARG A 304 -8.35 15.17 1.56
N GLU A 305 -7.17 14.65 1.83
CA GLU A 305 -6.03 15.37 2.40
C GLU A 305 -4.71 14.82 1.88
N VAL A 306 -3.64 15.59 2.01
CA VAL A 306 -2.28 15.15 1.66
C VAL A 306 -1.64 14.47 2.87
N TRP A 307 -1.14 13.25 2.68
CA TRP A 307 -0.23 12.63 3.64
C TRP A 307 1.19 12.71 3.10
N PHE A 308 2.09 13.16 3.97
CA PHE A 308 3.53 13.13 3.73
C PHE A 308 4.12 11.82 4.22
N GLY A 309 5.26 11.47 3.66
CA GLY A 309 5.92 10.21 3.88
C GLY A 309 7.27 10.16 3.20
N PHE A 310 7.78 8.95 3.02
CA PHE A 310 9.05 8.72 2.36
C PHE A 310 9.05 7.49 1.50
N HIS A 311 9.75 7.56 0.37
CA HIS A 311 10.16 6.42 -0.42
C HIS A 311 11.38 5.76 0.22
N GLN A 312 11.39 4.43 0.23
CA GLN A 312 12.51 3.63 0.69
C GLN A 312 12.76 2.47 -0.27
N SER A 313 14.00 2.30 -0.71
CA SER A 313 14.40 1.10 -1.43
C SER A 313 15.87 0.77 -1.21
N VAL A 314 16.16 -0.52 -1.03
CA VAL A 314 17.53 -1.05 -1.01
C VAL A 314 17.99 -1.32 -2.43
N ARG A 315 19.17 -0.84 -2.82
CA ARG A 315 19.72 -1.01 -4.17
C ARG A 315 21.19 -1.41 -4.14
N PRO A 316 21.61 -2.39 -4.96
CA PRO A 316 23.03 -2.63 -5.18
C PRO A 316 23.65 -1.47 -5.98
N SER A 317 24.92 -1.18 -5.69
CA SER A 317 25.75 -0.27 -6.47
C SER A 317 27.09 -0.94 -6.80
N HIS A 318 27.98 -0.24 -7.51
CA HIS A 318 29.30 -0.77 -7.89
C HIS A 318 30.25 -1.01 -6.69
N TRP A 319 29.87 -0.62 -5.48
CA TRP A 319 30.77 -0.65 -4.32
C TRP A 319 30.08 -1.22 -3.09
N LYS A 320 28.84 -0.76 -2.82
CA LYS A 320 28.11 -1.07 -1.59
C LYS A 320 26.62 -1.18 -1.83
N MET A 321 25.90 -1.77 -0.88
CA MET A 321 24.45 -1.63 -0.83
C MET A 321 24.09 -0.21 -0.42
N MET A 322 23.09 0.36 -1.08
CA MET A 322 22.63 1.72 -0.86
C MET A 322 21.15 1.73 -0.47
N LEU A 323 20.82 2.44 0.60
CA LEU A 323 19.46 2.79 0.95
C LEU A 323 19.11 4.10 0.21
N ASN A 324 18.19 4.03 -0.74
CA ASN A 324 17.64 5.22 -1.40
C ASN A 324 16.42 5.70 -0.63
N ILE A 325 16.50 6.93 -0.12
CA ILE A 325 15.44 7.61 0.64
C ILE A 325 15.06 8.90 -0.07
N ASP A 326 13.76 9.12 -0.27
CA ASP A 326 13.24 10.39 -0.80
C ASP A 326 11.95 10.77 -0.09
N VAL A 327 11.62 12.06 -0.07
CA VAL A 327 10.34 12.53 0.43
C VAL A 327 9.23 12.19 -0.56
N SER A 328 8.08 11.79 -0.03
CA SER A 328 6.90 11.42 -0.80
C SER A 328 5.66 12.09 -0.24
N ALA A 329 4.70 12.38 -1.12
CA ALA A 329 3.38 12.87 -0.73
C ALA A 329 2.30 12.23 -1.61
N THR A 330 1.17 11.85 -1.03
CA THR A 330 0.03 11.31 -1.79
C THR A 330 -1.29 11.60 -1.08
N ALA A 331 -2.39 11.53 -1.82
CA ALA A 331 -3.71 11.83 -1.30
C ALA A 331 -4.30 10.64 -0.53
N PHE A 332 -4.90 10.93 0.62
CA PHE A 332 -5.66 9.99 1.45
C PHE A 332 -7.05 10.57 1.73
N TYR A 333 -8.00 9.69 2.07
CA TYR A 333 -9.29 10.11 2.60
C TYR A 333 -9.15 10.46 4.08
N LYS A 334 -9.74 11.58 4.48
CA LYS A 334 -9.78 12.04 5.87
C LYS A 334 -10.48 11.02 6.75
N ALA A 335 -9.94 10.80 7.95
CA ALA A 335 -10.63 10.06 8.99
C ALA A 335 -11.66 10.98 9.67
N GLN A 336 -12.91 10.90 9.24
CA GLN A 336 -13.99 11.78 9.70
C GLN A 336 -15.34 11.05 9.69
N THR A 337 -16.38 11.66 10.27
CA THR A 337 -17.72 11.08 10.19
C THR A 337 -18.19 11.04 8.73
N VAL A 338 -19.03 10.06 8.38
CA VAL A 338 -19.57 10.01 7.03
C VAL A 338 -20.46 11.23 6.73
N CYS A 339 -21.07 11.83 7.76
CA CYS A 339 -21.82 13.08 7.63
C CYS A 339 -20.93 14.28 7.25
N GLU A 340 -19.76 14.43 7.87
CA GLU A 340 -18.75 15.43 7.46
C GLU A 340 -18.22 15.14 6.04
N PHE A 341 -18.00 13.86 5.72
CA PHE A 341 -17.59 13.46 4.37
C PHE A 341 -18.67 13.82 3.32
N LEU A 342 -19.95 13.65 3.64
CA LEU A 342 -21.05 14.10 2.78
C LEU A 342 -20.98 15.62 2.58
N CYS A 343 -20.77 16.39 3.66
CA CYS A 343 -20.64 17.85 3.60
C CYS A 343 -19.49 18.27 2.69
N ASP A 344 -18.31 17.68 2.86
CA ASP A 344 -17.14 17.97 2.04
C ASP A 344 -17.35 17.66 0.55
N VAL A 345 -18.07 16.57 0.24
CA VAL A 345 -18.33 16.16 -1.15
C VAL A 345 -19.38 17.05 -1.81
N LEU A 346 -20.38 17.49 -1.04
CA LEU A 346 -21.44 18.38 -1.53
C LEU A 346 -21.09 19.86 -1.42
N GLU A 347 -19.98 20.20 -0.77
CA GLU A 347 -19.53 21.56 -0.51
C GLU A 347 -20.55 22.38 0.30
N ILE A 348 -21.19 21.73 1.27
CA ILE A 348 -22.15 22.33 2.21
C ILE A 348 -21.58 22.38 3.62
N GLN A 349 -22.15 23.22 4.50
CA GLN A 349 -21.73 23.25 5.90
C GLN A 349 -22.47 22.18 6.72
N ILE A 350 -21.85 21.73 7.81
CA ILE A 350 -22.44 20.70 8.69
C ILE A 350 -23.79 21.13 9.30
N ARG A 351 -24.01 22.44 9.45
CA ARG A 351 -25.25 23.04 9.96
C ARG A 351 -26.42 22.81 9.01
N ASP A 352 -26.14 22.76 7.72
CA ASP A 352 -27.14 22.56 6.67
C ASP A 352 -27.67 21.11 6.66
N LEU A 353 -27.01 20.19 7.38
CA LEU A 353 -27.51 18.82 7.53
C LEU A 353 -28.86 18.74 8.23
N GLU A 354 -29.21 19.74 9.06
CA GLU A 354 -30.50 19.82 9.75
C GLU A 354 -31.70 19.80 8.80
N GLU A 355 -31.54 20.28 7.56
CA GLU A 355 -32.60 20.22 6.55
C GLU A 355 -32.99 18.78 6.20
N TYR A 356 -32.05 17.84 6.30
CA TYR A 356 -32.28 16.42 6.02
C TYR A 356 -32.93 15.66 7.20
N ASN A 357 -33.43 16.38 8.20
CA ASN A 357 -34.46 15.85 9.07
C ASN A 357 -35.84 15.82 8.37
N LYS A 358 -36.08 16.74 7.42
CA LYS A 358 -37.39 16.92 6.77
C LYS A 358 -37.39 16.64 5.27
N LYS A 359 -36.24 16.78 4.59
CA LYS A 359 -36.15 16.67 3.13
C LYS A 359 -35.16 15.58 2.71
N PRO A 360 -35.46 14.78 1.68
CA PRO A 360 -34.51 13.80 1.16
C PRO A 360 -33.38 14.46 0.37
N LEU A 361 -32.25 13.76 0.28
CA LEU A 361 -31.14 14.17 -0.60
C LEU A 361 -31.55 14.08 -2.07
N SER A 362 -31.26 15.11 -2.86
CA SER A 362 -31.57 15.13 -4.30
C SER A 362 -30.85 13.98 -5.03
N ASP A 363 -31.45 13.49 -6.12
CA ASP A 363 -30.87 12.39 -6.90
C ASP A 363 -29.46 12.73 -7.43
N CYS A 364 -29.24 13.98 -7.86
CA CYS A 364 -27.94 14.46 -8.31
C CYS A 364 -26.88 14.40 -7.19
N ASN A 365 -27.21 14.94 -6.00
CA ASN A 365 -26.31 14.92 -4.85
C ASN A 365 -26.05 13.50 -4.35
N ARG A 366 -27.07 12.63 -4.34
CA ARG A 366 -26.91 11.21 -4.00
C ARG A 366 -25.93 10.53 -4.95
N VAL A 367 -26.06 10.75 -6.27
CA VAL A 367 -25.15 10.15 -7.25
C VAL A 367 -23.73 10.70 -7.09
N LYS A 368 -23.55 12.01 -6.86
CA LYS A 368 -22.23 12.63 -6.55
C LYS A 368 -21.60 11.96 -5.33
N PHE A 369 -22.34 11.85 -4.23
CA PHE A 369 -21.89 11.20 -3.00
C PHE A 369 -21.58 9.71 -3.18
N THR A 370 -22.44 8.96 -3.89
CA THR A 370 -22.26 7.53 -4.16
C THR A 370 -20.95 7.28 -4.91
N LYS A 371 -20.67 8.10 -5.93
CA LYS A 371 -19.41 8.03 -6.70
C LYS A 371 -18.20 8.21 -5.80
N GLU A 372 -18.30 9.04 -4.75
CA GLU A 372 -17.19 9.33 -3.84
C GLU A 372 -17.01 8.25 -2.75
N ILE A 373 -18.07 7.81 -2.10
CA ILE A 373 -17.98 6.88 -0.96
C ILE A 373 -17.92 5.39 -1.35
N LYS A 374 -18.42 5.01 -2.55
CA LYS A 374 -18.40 3.61 -2.98
C LYS A 374 -16.96 3.07 -3.01
N GLY A 375 -16.77 1.92 -2.36
CA GLY A 375 -15.49 1.25 -2.19
C GLY A 375 -14.67 1.71 -0.98
N LEU A 376 -15.07 2.76 -0.26
CA LEU A 376 -14.37 3.13 0.98
C LEU A 376 -14.71 2.17 2.11
N LYS A 377 -13.75 1.97 3.01
CA LYS A 377 -13.96 1.29 4.27
C LYS A 377 -14.46 2.29 5.31
N ILE A 378 -15.48 1.87 6.05
CA ILE A 378 -16.06 2.61 7.16
C ILE A 378 -16.01 1.75 8.42
N GLU A 379 -16.14 2.38 9.57
CA GLU A 379 -16.33 1.71 10.86
C GLU A 379 -17.57 2.23 11.55
N ILE A 380 -18.26 1.35 12.28
CA ILE A 380 -19.49 1.70 13.00
C ILE A 380 -19.18 2.35 14.35
N THR A 381 -20.11 3.19 14.82
CA THR A 381 -19.99 3.89 16.11
C THR A 381 -21.14 3.59 17.09
N HIS A 382 -22.17 2.85 16.67
CA HIS A 382 -23.39 2.62 17.47
C HIS A 382 -23.35 1.38 18.38
N CYS A 383 -22.31 0.55 18.33
CA CYS A 383 -22.19 -0.70 19.11
C CYS A 383 -21.19 -0.56 20.28
N GLY A 384 -21.24 0.55 21.01
CA GLY A 384 -20.35 0.80 22.15
C GLY A 384 -18.87 0.76 21.75
N GLN A 385 -18.09 -0.11 22.43
CA GLN A 385 -16.66 -0.29 22.14
C GLN A 385 -16.39 -1.08 20.84
N MET A 386 -17.40 -1.73 20.25
CA MET A 386 -17.24 -2.52 19.03
C MET A 386 -17.16 -1.61 17.79
N ARG A 387 -15.98 -1.51 17.18
CA ARG A 387 -15.71 -0.67 16.00
C ARG A 387 -15.60 -1.50 14.72
N ARG A 388 -16.65 -2.26 14.41
CA ARG A 388 -16.66 -3.17 13.24
C ARG A 388 -16.48 -2.40 11.94
N LYS A 389 -15.54 -2.88 11.10
CA LYS A 389 -15.19 -2.29 9.80
C LYS A 389 -15.95 -2.97 8.67
N TYR A 390 -16.43 -2.16 7.72
CA TYR A 390 -17.14 -2.59 6.51
C TYR A 390 -16.62 -1.88 5.28
N ARG A 391 -16.82 -2.46 4.09
CA ARG A 391 -16.62 -1.77 2.81
C ARG A 391 -17.98 -1.38 2.25
N VAL A 392 -18.12 -0.11 1.85
CA VAL A 392 -19.31 0.43 1.21
C VAL A 392 -19.39 -0.10 -0.21
N CYS A 393 -20.50 -0.74 -0.55
CA CYS A 393 -20.77 -1.22 -1.89
C CYS A 393 -21.77 -0.33 -2.64
N ASN A 394 -22.69 0.33 -1.92
CA ASN A 394 -23.66 1.24 -2.53
C ASN A 394 -24.22 2.28 -1.54
N VAL A 395 -25.01 3.21 -2.06
CA VAL A 395 -25.84 4.15 -1.27
C VAL A 395 -27.30 3.96 -1.70
N THR A 396 -28.22 3.88 -0.74
CA THR A 396 -29.62 3.58 -1.03
C THR A 396 -30.32 4.73 -1.72
N ARG A 397 -31.27 4.43 -2.61
CA ARG A 397 -32.14 5.44 -3.23
C ARG A 397 -33.13 6.02 -2.22
N ARG A 398 -33.70 5.15 -1.37
CA ARG A 398 -34.63 5.51 -0.29
C ARG A 398 -33.86 6.05 0.93
N SER A 399 -34.52 6.92 1.69
CA SER A 399 -34.02 7.47 2.96
C SER A 399 -33.99 6.40 4.05
N ALA A 400 -33.26 6.64 5.16
CA ALA A 400 -33.27 5.74 6.31
C ALA A 400 -34.68 5.51 6.89
N SER A 401 -35.57 6.50 6.81
CA SER A 401 -36.97 6.37 7.25
C SER A 401 -37.81 5.42 6.40
N THR A 402 -37.51 5.26 5.11
CA THR A 402 -38.32 4.50 4.14
C THR A 402 -37.59 3.29 3.56
N GLN A 403 -36.28 3.19 3.73
CA GLN A 403 -35.50 2.03 3.35
C GLN A 403 -35.81 0.89 4.31
N SER A 404 -36.36 -0.18 3.77
CA SER A 404 -36.70 -1.40 4.49
C SER A 404 -35.73 -2.54 4.20
N PHE A 405 -35.76 -3.54 5.07
CA PHE A 405 -35.10 -4.83 4.87
C PHE A 405 -35.91 -5.94 5.57
N PRO A 406 -35.81 -7.19 5.10
CA PRO A 406 -36.42 -8.32 5.77
C PRO A 406 -35.69 -8.60 7.10
N LEU A 407 -36.38 -8.44 8.22
CA LEU A 407 -35.91 -8.73 9.56
C LEU A 407 -36.53 -10.04 10.04
N GLN A 408 -35.70 -11.05 10.29
CA GLN A 408 -36.15 -12.29 10.91
C GLN A 408 -36.34 -12.08 12.41
N MET A 409 -37.53 -12.40 12.88
CA MET A 409 -37.92 -12.38 14.29
C MET A 409 -37.58 -13.71 14.96
N GLU A 410 -37.54 -13.73 16.30
CA GLU A 410 -37.23 -14.93 17.10
C GLU A 410 -38.26 -16.06 16.90
N ASN A 411 -39.48 -15.71 16.54
CA ASN A 411 -40.56 -16.66 16.22
C ASN A 411 -40.49 -17.23 14.79
N GLY A 412 -39.41 -16.96 14.04
CA GLY A 412 -39.22 -17.41 12.66
C GLY A 412 -39.95 -16.61 11.59
N GLN A 413 -40.79 -15.63 11.96
CA GLN A 413 -41.46 -14.75 10.99
C GLN A 413 -40.49 -13.70 10.43
N THR A 414 -40.68 -13.32 9.17
CA THR A 414 -39.91 -12.23 8.56
C THR A 414 -40.79 -10.99 8.46
N LEU A 415 -40.42 -9.93 9.19
CA LEU A 415 -41.08 -8.62 9.13
C LEU A 415 -40.27 -7.69 8.24
N GLU A 416 -40.95 -6.93 7.38
CA GLU A 416 -40.32 -5.78 6.73
C GLU A 416 -40.14 -4.64 7.74
N CYS A 417 -38.90 -4.29 8.06
CA CYS A 417 -38.57 -3.24 9.03
C CYS A 417 -37.75 -2.13 8.35
N THR A 418 -38.08 -0.87 8.63
CA THR A 418 -37.29 0.27 8.13
C THR A 418 -36.02 0.45 8.95
N VAL A 419 -34.96 0.98 8.33
CA VAL A 419 -33.69 1.22 9.02
C VAL A 419 -33.86 2.16 10.22
N ALA A 420 -34.61 3.26 10.06
CA ALA A 420 -34.87 4.18 11.17
C ALA A 420 -35.62 3.51 12.33
N LYS A 421 -36.65 2.69 12.04
CA LYS A 421 -37.40 1.95 13.06
C LYS A 421 -36.51 0.95 13.78
N TYR A 422 -35.72 0.17 13.04
CA TYR A 422 -34.78 -0.78 13.61
C TYR A 422 -33.79 -0.13 14.57
N PHE A 423 -33.18 1.01 14.19
CA PHE A 423 -32.23 1.71 15.07
C PHE A 423 -32.91 2.30 16.33
N ALA A 424 -34.14 2.81 16.20
CA ALA A 424 -34.91 3.28 17.35
C ALA A 424 -35.29 2.15 18.32
N GLU A 425 -35.71 0.99 17.81
CA GLU A 425 -36.17 -0.13 18.64
C GLU A 425 -35.02 -0.94 19.22
N ARG A 426 -34.03 -1.32 18.39
CA ARG A 426 -32.92 -2.22 18.76
C ARG A 426 -31.81 -1.51 19.51
N TYR A 427 -31.41 -0.32 19.06
CA TYR A 427 -30.28 0.42 19.63
C TYR A 427 -30.72 1.63 20.47
N LYS A 428 -32.04 1.85 20.64
CA LYS A 428 -32.60 3.00 21.35
C LYS A 428 -32.06 4.34 20.83
N MET A 429 -31.80 4.40 19.53
CA MET A 429 -31.17 5.53 18.87
C MET A 429 -32.14 6.17 17.87
N LYS A 430 -32.61 7.38 18.16
CA LYS A 430 -33.37 8.20 17.21
C LYS A 430 -32.39 8.91 16.28
N LEU A 431 -32.48 8.62 14.98
CA LEU A 431 -31.67 9.26 13.94
C LEU A 431 -31.99 10.77 13.86
N ARG A 432 -30.96 11.61 13.74
CA ARG A 432 -31.10 13.07 13.58
C ARG A 432 -31.43 13.44 12.14
N TYR A 433 -30.92 12.68 11.18
CA TYR A 433 -31.09 12.90 9.75
C TYR A 433 -31.78 11.72 9.06
N PRO A 434 -33.01 11.33 9.47
CA PRO A 434 -33.71 10.16 8.94
C PRO A 434 -34.05 10.27 7.44
N MET A 435 -33.98 11.46 6.84
CA MET A 435 -34.23 11.65 5.40
C MET A 435 -32.98 11.47 4.53
N LEU A 436 -31.79 11.35 5.12
CA LEU A 436 -30.60 10.96 4.39
C LEU A 436 -30.65 9.46 3.99
N PRO A 437 -29.95 9.06 2.91
CA PRO A 437 -29.86 7.66 2.52
C PRO A 437 -29.01 6.83 3.49
N CYS A 438 -29.04 5.51 3.32
CA CYS A 438 -28.17 4.58 4.04
C CYS A 438 -26.99 4.14 3.16
N LEU A 439 -25.90 3.76 3.81
CA LEU A 439 -24.81 3.01 3.18
C LEU A 439 -25.18 1.54 3.11
N GLN A 440 -25.15 0.95 1.92
CA GLN A 440 -25.15 -0.50 1.78
C GLN A 440 -23.72 -1.01 1.89
N VAL A 441 -23.52 -2.01 2.74
CA VAL A 441 -22.17 -2.52 3.06
C VAL A 441 -22.07 -4.03 2.98
N GLY A 442 -20.85 -4.53 2.79
CA GLY A 442 -20.60 -5.96 2.68
C GLY A 442 -20.92 -6.49 1.27
N LEU A 443 -21.66 -7.59 1.19
CA LEU A 443 -22.04 -8.19 -0.09
C LEU A 443 -23.22 -7.44 -0.69
N GLU A 444 -23.15 -7.09 -1.99
CA GLU A 444 -24.20 -6.33 -2.68
C GLU A 444 -25.56 -7.05 -2.72
N ASN A 445 -25.57 -8.39 -2.67
CA ASN A 445 -26.78 -9.19 -2.59
C ASN A 445 -27.37 -9.32 -1.17
N LYS A 446 -26.73 -8.73 -0.16
CA LYS A 446 -27.22 -8.70 1.22
C LYS A 446 -27.79 -7.32 1.58
N HIS A 447 -28.76 -7.34 2.48
CA HIS A 447 -29.52 -6.17 2.92
C HIS A 447 -28.93 -5.56 4.20
N THR A 448 -27.62 -5.27 4.21
CA THR A 448 -26.97 -4.62 5.36
C THR A 448 -26.87 -3.12 5.10
N TYR A 449 -27.73 -2.35 5.76
CA TYR A 449 -27.83 -0.90 5.62
C TYR A 449 -27.42 -0.19 6.90
N LEU A 450 -26.59 0.83 6.77
CA LEU A 450 -26.11 1.65 7.89
C LEU A 450 -26.46 3.13 7.65
N PRO A 451 -27.13 3.81 8.59
CA PRO A 451 -27.28 5.26 8.56
C PRO A 451 -25.92 5.96 8.51
N LEU A 452 -25.83 7.10 7.82
CA LEU A 452 -24.58 7.85 7.71
C LEU A 452 -24.05 8.32 9.07
N GLU A 453 -24.95 8.64 10.00
CA GLU A 453 -24.65 9.15 11.35
C GLU A 453 -23.87 8.17 12.22
N VAL A 454 -23.97 6.86 11.93
CA VAL A 454 -23.35 5.81 12.74
C VAL A 454 -22.07 5.26 12.12
N CYS A 455 -21.48 6.00 11.17
CA CYS A 455 -20.34 5.56 10.37
C CYS A 455 -19.23 6.61 10.33
N ASN A 456 -17.99 6.16 10.50
CA ASN A 456 -16.77 6.96 10.28
C ASN A 456 -15.98 6.39 9.10
N ILE A 457 -15.34 7.26 8.31
CA ILE A 457 -14.35 6.86 7.30
C ILE A 457 -13.11 6.33 8.02
N VAL A 458 -12.68 5.11 7.70
CA VAL A 458 -11.48 4.51 8.31
C VAL A 458 -10.23 5.26 7.83
N SER A 459 -9.32 5.58 8.76
CA SER A 459 -8.03 6.23 8.46
C SER A 459 -7.11 5.37 7.57
N GLY A 460 -6.12 6.00 6.92
CA GLY A 460 -5.08 5.31 6.15
C GLY A 460 -5.55 4.74 4.81
N GLN A 461 -6.67 5.25 4.27
CA GLN A 461 -7.17 4.87 2.96
C GLN A 461 -6.66 5.81 1.87
N ARG A 462 -5.73 5.33 1.06
CA ARG A 462 -5.20 6.08 -0.08
C ARG A 462 -6.30 6.39 -1.10
N CYS A 463 -6.33 7.63 -1.58
CA CYS A 463 -7.16 8.01 -2.72
C CYS A 463 -6.51 7.51 -4.02
N ILE A 464 -7.17 6.54 -4.67
CA ILE A 464 -6.74 5.98 -5.97
C ILE A 464 -7.44 6.71 -7.12
N LYS A 465 -8.57 7.37 -6.84
CA LYS A 465 -9.33 8.14 -7.84
C LYS A 465 -8.49 9.33 -8.29
N LYS A 466 -8.66 9.71 -9.57
CA LYS A 466 -8.01 10.90 -10.11
C LYS A 466 -8.47 12.14 -9.31
N LEU A 467 -7.51 12.96 -8.91
CA LEU A 467 -7.79 14.26 -8.30
C LEU A 467 -8.38 15.21 -9.34
N THR A 468 -9.23 16.13 -8.88
CA THR A 468 -9.69 17.24 -9.73
C THR A 468 -8.53 18.19 -10.04
N ASP A 469 -8.68 19.07 -11.01
CA ASP A 469 -7.60 20.02 -11.38
C ASP A 469 -7.30 21.00 -10.22
N SER A 470 -8.34 21.42 -9.49
CA SER A 470 -8.19 22.22 -8.27
C SER A 470 -7.42 21.45 -7.17
N GLN A 471 -7.80 20.21 -6.90
CA GLN A 471 -7.10 19.34 -5.94
C GLN A 471 -5.64 19.11 -6.35
N THR A 472 -5.38 18.91 -7.64
CA THR A 472 -4.03 18.74 -8.18
C THR A 472 -3.20 20.00 -7.99
N SER A 473 -3.77 21.18 -8.26
CA SER A 473 -3.12 22.46 -7.99
C SER A 473 -2.76 22.63 -6.52
N THR A 474 -3.69 22.34 -5.61
CA THR A 474 -3.46 22.39 -4.16
C THR A 474 -2.39 21.40 -3.72
N MET A 475 -2.41 20.17 -4.24
CA MET A 475 -1.39 19.15 -3.96
C MET A 475 0.00 19.60 -4.43
N ILE A 476 0.12 20.17 -5.64
CA ILE A 476 1.40 20.68 -6.16
C ILE A 476 1.91 21.82 -5.26
N LYS A 477 1.04 22.78 -4.90
CA LYS A 477 1.42 23.89 -4.01
C LYS A 477 1.90 23.41 -2.64
N ALA A 478 1.24 22.39 -2.07
CA ALA A 478 1.62 21.83 -0.79
C ALA A 478 2.97 21.08 -0.82
N THR A 479 3.32 20.49 -1.97
CA THR A 479 4.44 19.52 -2.08
C THR A 479 5.66 20.04 -2.85
N ALA A 480 5.54 21.15 -3.59
CA ALA A 480 6.64 21.76 -4.31
C ALA A 480 7.72 22.23 -3.32
N ARG A 481 8.96 21.80 -3.57
CA ARG A 481 10.16 22.15 -2.78
C ARG A 481 11.32 22.44 -3.72
N SER A 482 12.16 23.40 -3.33
CA SER A 482 13.44 23.63 -4.01
C SER A 482 14.39 22.44 -3.77
N ALA A 483 15.40 22.26 -4.62
CA ALA A 483 16.37 21.19 -4.43
C ALA A 483 17.12 21.28 -3.07
N PRO A 484 17.58 22.46 -2.61
CA PRO A 484 18.18 22.60 -1.27
C PRO A 484 17.22 22.26 -0.13
N ASP A 485 15.94 22.65 -0.23
CA ASP A 485 14.96 22.36 0.81
C ASP A 485 14.62 20.87 0.86
N ARG A 486 14.44 20.24 -0.31
CA ARG A 486 14.22 18.80 -0.41
C ARG A 486 15.40 18.01 0.17
N GLU A 487 16.63 18.45 -0.11
CA GLU A 487 17.82 17.82 0.47
C GLU A 487 17.82 17.92 2.01
N ARG A 488 17.48 19.09 2.55
CA ARG A 488 17.35 19.30 4.00
C ARG A 488 16.27 18.42 4.62
N GLU A 489 15.11 18.31 3.97
CA GLU A 489 14.01 17.44 4.40
C GLU A 489 14.43 15.97 4.43
N ILE A 490 15.09 15.47 3.39
CA ILE A 490 15.59 14.09 3.35
C ILE A 490 16.62 13.84 4.47
N ASN A 491 17.57 14.75 4.66
CA ASN A 491 18.56 14.65 5.72
C ASN A 491 17.91 14.64 7.12
N ASN A 492 16.90 15.49 7.34
CA ASN A 492 16.14 15.49 8.58
C ASN A 492 15.37 14.18 8.78
N LEU A 493 14.80 13.62 7.72
CA LEU A 493 14.08 12.35 7.77
C LEU A 493 15.01 11.19 8.18
N VAL A 494 16.20 11.10 7.58
CA VAL A 494 17.18 10.07 7.93
C VAL A 494 17.67 10.20 9.37
N ARG A 495 17.86 11.44 9.86
CA ARG A 495 18.20 11.67 11.28
C ARG A 495 17.07 11.23 12.20
N LYS A 496 15.82 11.60 11.90
CA LYS A 496 14.63 11.21 12.68
C LYS A 496 14.38 9.71 12.68
N ALA A 497 14.65 9.03 11.57
CA ALA A 497 14.50 7.58 11.44
C ALA A 497 15.42 6.81 12.41
N ASN A 498 16.56 7.41 12.78
CA ASN A 498 17.47 6.92 13.81
C ASN A 498 17.75 5.41 13.69
N PHE A 499 18.17 4.96 12.49
CA PHE A 499 18.36 3.55 12.14
C PHE A 499 19.27 2.78 13.13
N SER A 500 20.17 3.46 13.84
CA SER A 500 21.02 2.85 14.86
C SER A 500 20.27 2.34 16.08
N HIS A 501 19.05 2.83 16.34
CA HIS A 501 18.18 2.39 17.44
C HIS A 501 17.10 1.40 16.99
N ASP A 502 17.06 1.01 15.72
CA ASP A 502 16.17 -0.04 15.24
C ASP A 502 16.68 -1.41 15.73
N SER A 503 15.95 -1.99 16.68
CA SER A 503 16.31 -3.30 17.26
C SER A 503 16.42 -4.42 16.23
N HIS A 504 15.66 -4.38 15.13
CA HIS A 504 15.77 -5.37 14.07
C HIS A 504 17.08 -5.18 13.30
N LEU A 505 17.45 -3.94 12.95
CA LEU A 505 18.72 -3.69 12.26
C LEU A 505 19.93 -4.07 13.12
N GLN A 506 19.85 -3.81 14.43
CA GLN A 506 20.86 -4.24 15.40
C GLN A 506 21.02 -5.76 15.43
N THR A 507 19.91 -6.51 15.54
CA THR A 507 19.93 -7.99 15.50
C THR A 507 20.54 -8.51 14.21
N PHE A 508 20.23 -7.88 13.07
CA PHE A 508 20.79 -8.27 11.78
C PHE A 508 22.22 -7.73 11.57
N GLY A 509 22.80 -6.96 12.49
CA GLY A 509 24.13 -6.38 12.34
C GLY A 509 24.26 -5.41 11.16
N ILE A 510 23.16 -4.81 10.72
CA ILE A 510 23.12 -3.86 9.61
C ILE A 510 23.25 -2.44 10.14
N GLN A 511 24.13 -1.65 9.53
CA GLN A 511 24.29 -0.23 9.87
C GLN A 511 24.05 0.63 8.64
N VAL A 512 23.38 1.77 8.83
CA VAL A 512 23.11 2.74 7.75
C VAL A 512 23.85 4.04 8.05
N GLN A 513 24.62 4.52 7.09
CA GLN A 513 25.25 5.83 7.16
C GLN A 513 24.21 6.93 7.00
N THR A 514 24.30 7.99 7.80
CA THR A 514 23.30 9.09 7.79
C THR A 514 23.65 10.22 6.83
N ARG A 515 24.84 10.18 6.22
CA ARG A 515 25.30 11.15 5.22
C ARG A 515 24.94 10.68 3.82
N MET A 516 24.39 11.58 3.01
CA MET A 516 24.19 11.37 1.58
C MET A 516 25.51 11.03 0.87
N ALA A 517 25.46 10.14 -0.11
CA ALA A 517 26.63 9.75 -0.89
C ALA A 517 27.14 10.94 -1.73
N ASP A 518 28.42 11.26 -1.57
CA ASP A 518 29.14 12.21 -2.41
C ASP A 518 29.56 11.52 -3.71
N ILE A 519 29.20 12.10 -4.86
CA ILE A 519 29.40 11.51 -6.19
C ILE A 519 30.01 12.55 -7.13
N GLY A 520 30.99 12.14 -7.93
CA GLY A 520 31.51 12.94 -9.03
C GLY A 520 30.60 12.86 -10.26
N GLY A 521 30.01 13.99 -10.65
CA GLY A 521 29.26 14.16 -11.89
C GLY A 521 30.08 14.86 -12.99
N ARG A 522 29.50 14.90 -14.20
CA ARG A 522 30.04 15.64 -15.35
C ARG A 522 28.92 16.40 -16.05
N VAL A 523 29.17 17.68 -16.37
CA VAL A 523 28.28 18.52 -17.18
C VAL A 523 28.75 18.45 -18.63
N LEU A 524 27.98 17.78 -19.47
CA LEU A 524 28.30 17.63 -20.88
C LEU A 524 28.08 18.96 -21.63
N PRO A 525 28.89 19.24 -22.67
CA PRO A 525 28.65 20.39 -23.53
C PRO A 525 27.30 20.22 -24.25
N ALA A 526 26.50 21.30 -24.28
CA ALA A 526 25.26 21.30 -25.02
C ALA A 526 25.53 21.21 -26.54
N PRO A 527 24.77 20.41 -27.30
CA PRO A 527 24.89 20.40 -28.74
C PRO A 527 24.46 21.75 -29.32
N LYS A 528 25.08 22.16 -30.42
CA LYS A 528 24.64 23.32 -31.19
C LYS A 528 23.36 22.95 -31.95
N ILE A 529 22.36 23.82 -31.88
CA ILE A 529 21.11 23.66 -32.62
C ILE A 529 21.19 24.54 -33.86
N GLN A 530 21.24 23.90 -35.04
CA GLN A 530 21.21 24.61 -36.31
C GLN A 530 19.76 24.79 -36.76
N TYR A 531 19.39 26.04 -37.06
CA TYR A 531 18.10 26.41 -37.60
C TYR A 531 18.15 26.49 -39.13
N GLY A 532 16.97 26.57 -39.74
CA GLY A 532 16.82 26.72 -41.18
C GLY A 532 16.89 28.16 -41.66
N GLY A 533 16.37 28.40 -42.87
CA GLY A 533 16.43 29.67 -43.57
C GLY A 533 17.82 30.03 -44.10
N ARG A 534 17.93 31.24 -44.67
CA ARG A 534 19.12 31.70 -45.39
C ARG A 534 20.34 31.87 -44.49
N SER A 535 20.14 32.28 -43.24
CA SER A 535 21.21 32.54 -42.28
C SER A 535 21.82 31.28 -41.66
N LYS A 536 21.13 30.12 -41.76
CA LYS A 536 21.53 28.85 -41.08
C LYS A 536 21.99 29.09 -39.64
N ALA A 537 21.26 29.96 -38.92
CA ALA A 537 21.66 30.42 -37.60
C ALA A 537 21.87 29.24 -36.65
N GLN A 538 22.93 29.30 -35.84
CA GLN A 538 23.19 28.31 -34.81
C GLN A 538 22.93 28.92 -33.43
N ALA A 539 22.15 28.23 -32.61
CA ALA A 539 22.00 28.56 -31.20
C ALA A 539 22.73 27.54 -30.34
N LEU A 540 23.36 28.02 -29.28
CA LEU A 540 23.89 27.19 -28.22
C LEU A 540 22.93 27.26 -27.03
N PRO A 541 22.30 26.15 -26.61
CA PRO A 541 21.44 26.15 -25.43
C PRO A 541 22.23 26.59 -24.20
N GLN A 542 21.70 27.56 -23.45
CA GLN A 542 22.24 27.96 -22.15
C GLN A 542 21.42 27.32 -21.05
N GLN A 543 22.08 26.51 -20.21
CA GLN A 543 21.45 25.78 -19.11
C GLN A 543 20.25 24.91 -19.54
N GLY A 544 20.33 24.32 -20.74
CA GLY A 544 19.25 23.48 -21.29
C GLY A 544 18.04 24.26 -21.83
N SER A 545 18.11 25.60 -21.86
CA SER A 545 17.10 26.47 -22.45
C SER A 545 17.65 27.20 -23.69
N GLY A 546 16.78 27.50 -24.64
CA GLY A 546 17.11 28.29 -25.82
C GLY A 546 15.87 29.04 -26.29
N THR A 547 16.06 30.24 -26.83
CA THR A 547 14.98 31.05 -27.42
C THR A 547 15.08 31.01 -28.94
N CYS A 548 13.94 30.89 -29.62
CA CYS A 548 13.87 30.97 -31.08
C CYS A 548 13.83 32.42 -31.59
N ALA A 549 14.47 33.35 -30.88
CA ALA A 549 14.48 34.75 -31.29
C ALA A 549 15.23 34.87 -32.62
N ALA A 550 14.52 35.25 -33.69
CA ALA A 550 15.02 35.43 -35.06
C ALA A 550 15.52 34.18 -35.80
N SER A 551 15.02 32.97 -35.48
CA SER A 551 15.35 31.74 -36.21
C SER A 551 14.17 31.18 -37.02
N SER A 552 14.42 30.78 -38.26
CA SER A 552 13.44 30.11 -39.14
C SER A 552 13.56 28.60 -39.06
N SER A 553 12.44 27.88 -39.26
CA SER A 553 12.43 26.41 -39.26
C SER A 553 13.29 25.83 -40.37
N LEU A 554 13.89 24.66 -40.12
CA LEU A 554 14.49 23.86 -41.17
C LEU A 554 13.41 23.48 -42.19
N PRO A 555 13.65 23.62 -43.50
CA PRO A 555 12.69 23.18 -44.50
C PRO A 555 12.41 21.69 -44.29
N ALA A 556 11.14 21.33 -44.18
CA ALA A 556 10.75 19.93 -44.16
C ALA A 556 11.27 19.30 -45.46
N SER A 557 12.13 18.29 -45.35
CA SER A 557 12.49 17.44 -46.47
C SER A 557 11.24 16.69 -46.91
N ARG A 558 10.43 17.29 -47.79
CA ARG A 558 9.58 16.51 -48.68
C ARG A 558 10.54 15.71 -49.55
N SER A 559 10.83 14.48 -49.15
CA SER A 559 11.28 13.48 -50.10
C SER A 559 10.24 13.47 -51.21
N LYS A 560 10.57 14.07 -52.35
CA LYS A 560 9.88 13.77 -53.59
C LYS A 560 10.19 12.31 -53.85
N CYS A 561 9.33 11.40 -53.40
CA CYS A 561 9.24 10.09 -54.01
C CYS A 561 8.94 10.36 -55.48
N GLY A 562 9.94 10.16 -56.34
CA GLY A 562 9.74 10.12 -57.78
C GLY A 562 8.72 9.02 -58.12
N PRO A 563 8.03 9.11 -59.27
CA PRO A 563 7.02 8.13 -59.63
C PRO A 563 7.69 6.76 -59.77
N SER A 564 7.36 5.84 -58.86
CA SER A 564 7.68 4.42 -59.01
C SER A 564 6.82 3.87 -60.14
N PRO A 565 7.39 3.22 -61.17
CA PRO A 565 6.59 2.51 -62.15
C PRO A 565 5.90 1.32 -61.47
N ALA A 566 4.67 1.08 -61.91
CA ALA A 566 3.79 0.05 -61.41
C ALA A 566 4.34 -1.36 -61.63
N SER A 567 4.23 -2.22 -60.62
CA SER A 567 3.92 -3.64 -60.83
C SER A 567 3.18 -4.24 -59.62
N LEU A 568 1.86 -4.37 -59.79
CA LEU A 568 1.07 -5.57 -59.56
C LEU A 568 1.18 -6.38 -58.24
N ARG A 569 -0.01 -6.51 -57.61
CA ARG A 569 -0.58 -7.68 -56.91
C ARG A 569 -0.13 -7.91 -55.46
N SER A 570 -0.95 -7.52 -54.47
CA SER A 570 -2.16 -8.19 -53.94
C SER A 570 -1.86 -9.35 -52.99
N ALA A 571 -2.13 -9.16 -51.69
CA ALA A 571 -2.92 -10.08 -50.86
C ALA A 571 -3.05 -9.54 -49.42
N GLN A 572 -4.29 -9.57 -48.92
CA GLN A 572 -4.71 -9.28 -47.56
C GLN A 572 -4.18 -10.31 -46.56
N CYS A 573 -3.94 -9.89 -45.31
CA CYS A 573 -4.29 -10.65 -44.11
C CYS A 573 -4.26 -9.70 -42.90
N ALA A 574 -5.43 -9.25 -42.44
CA ALA A 574 -6.14 -9.80 -41.28
C ALA A 574 -5.59 -9.29 -39.93
N ARG A 575 -6.19 -8.20 -39.44
CA ARG A 575 -6.20 -7.84 -38.02
C ARG A 575 -7.34 -8.58 -37.35
N THR A 576 -7.02 -9.61 -36.59
CA THR A 576 -7.85 -10.12 -35.51
C THR A 576 -7.76 -9.16 -34.32
N ARG A 577 -8.92 -8.88 -33.72
CA ARG A 577 -9.11 -8.08 -32.51
C ARG A 577 -8.67 -8.82 -31.27
#